data_AF-A0A2T5MD34-F1
#
_entry.id   AF-A0A2T5MD34-F1
#
_cell.length_a   1.000
_cell.length_b   1.000
_cell.length_c   1.000
_cell.angle_alpha   90.00
_cell.angle_beta   90.00
_cell.angle_gamma   90.00
#
_symmetry.space_group_name_H-M   'P 1'
#
loop_
_entity.id
_entity.type
_entity.pdbx_description
1 polymer ?
#
loop_
_entity_poly.entity_id
_entity_poly.type
_entity_poly.pdbx_seq_one_letter_code
_entity_poly.pdbx_strand_id
1 'polypeptide(L)'
;MTKVDDQRTIMQLEDLLTLMQQLLEADAATHKSLDVELQQQYEADPSQTNKMRLALALTTPGHSHADLLKSQQMIDELQAQNESLPRVIAIYLRTRVAANKQTYALEGKVKALSSGNKDLNQQLEEVKAQIKALTAIEQNLEKTNPRTAGAR
;
A
#
# COMPACT_ATOMS: atom_id res chain seq x y z
N MET A 1 -17.88 -25.39 -29.30
CA MET A 1 -16.83 -25.46 -28.27
C MET A 1 -16.82 -24.14 -27.50
N THR A 2 -17.96 -23.73 -26.93
CA THR A 2 -18.18 -22.33 -26.49
C THR A 2 -18.88 -22.26 -25.13
N LYS A 3 -20.01 -22.95 -24.98
CA LYS A 3 -20.81 -22.85 -23.74
C LYS A 3 -20.14 -23.40 -22.46
N VAL A 4 -19.35 -24.47 -22.59
CA VAL A 4 -18.65 -25.12 -21.45
C VAL A 4 -17.42 -24.32 -21.02
N ASP A 5 -16.68 -23.75 -21.97
CA ASP A 5 -15.52 -22.91 -21.70
C ASP A 5 -15.91 -21.56 -21.09
N ASP A 6 -17.06 -21.02 -21.51
CA ASP A 6 -17.65 -19.82 -20.91
C ASP A 6 -18.06 -20.07 -19.45
N GLN A 7 -18.74 -21.18 -19.15
CA GLN A 7 -19.10 -21.55 -17.77
C GLN A 7 -17.88 -21.74 -16.88
N ARG A 8 -16.82 -22.39 -17.39
CA ARG A 8 -15.56 -22.54 -16.65
C ARG A 8 -14.92 -21.19 -16.34
N THR A 9 -14.91 -20.29 -17.31
CA THR A 9 -14.37 -18.92 -17.13
C THR A 9 -15.15 -18.14 -16.09
N ILE A 10 -16.48 -18.24 -16.10
CA ILE A 10 -17.36 -17.60 -15.11
C ILE A 10 -17.05 -18.12 -13.70
N MET A 11 -17.00 -19.44 -13.52
CA MET A 11 -16.70 -20.05 -12.22
C MET A 11 -15.33 -19.62 -11.67
N GLN A 12 -14.32 -19.58 -12.54
CA GLN A 12 -12.97 -19.13 -12.15
C GLN A 12 -12.97 -17.64 -11.75
N LEU A 13 -13.74 -16.81 -12.44
CA LEU A 13 -13.86 -15.40 -12.11
C LEU A 13 -14.60 -15.18 -10.80
N GLU A 14 -15.71 -15.89 -10.57
CA GLU A 14 -16.46 -15.87 -9.31
C GLU A 14 -15.60 -16.27 -8.12
N ASP A 15 -14.78 -17.30 -8.28
CA ASP A 15 -13.83 -17.75 -7.27
C ASP A 15 -12.79 -16.67 -6.94
N LEU A 16 -12.18 -16.06 -7.97
CA LEU A 16 -11.21 -14.98 -7.78
C LEU A 16 -11.83 -13.71 -7.17
N LEU A 17 -13.09 -13.41 -7.48
CA LEU A 17 -13.80 -12.27 -6.90
C LEU A 17 -14.17 -12.53 -5.43
N THR A 18 -14.57 -13.75 -5.10
CA THR A 18 -14.86 -14.16 -3.72
C THR A 18 -13.60 -14.12 -2.87
N LEU A 19 -12.49 -14.67 -3.37
CA LEU A 19 -11.21 -14.59 -2.69
C LEU A 19 -10.74 -13.15 -2.52
N MET A 20 -10.92 -12.31 -3.54
CA MET A 20 -10.65 -10.87 -3.42
C MET A 20 -11.44 -10.26 -2.27
N GLN A 21 -12.73 -10.56 -2.16
CA GLN A 21 -13.59 -9.94 -1.16
C GLN A 21 -13.13 -10.33 0.24
N GLN A 22 -12.80 -11.61 0.44
CA GLN A 22 -12.19 -12.10 1.67
C GLN A 22 -10.88 -11.38 1.97
N LEU A 23 -9.99 -11.24 0.98
CA LEU A 23 -8.73 -10.49 1.10
C LEU A 23 -8.93 -8.99 1.36
N LEU A 24 -10.08 -8.40 1.08
CA LEU A 24 -10.31 -6.97 1.36
C LEU A 24 -10.99 -6.75 2.72
N GLU A 25 -11.82 -7.69 3.15
CA GLU A 25 -12.60 -7.60 4.38
C GLU A 25 -11.90 -8.20 5.60
N ALA A 26 -10.99 -9.14 5.39
CA ALA A 26 -10.32 -9.84 6.47
C ALA A 26 -9.39 -8.91 7.27
N ASP A 27 -9.12 -9.25 8.53
CA ASP A 27 -8.17 -8.53 9.38
C ASP A 27 -6.72 -9.01 9.16
N ALA A 28 -5.74 -8.28 9.69
CA ALA A 28 -4.32 -8.59 9.46
C ALA A 28 -3.90 -10.01 9.89
N ALA A 29 -4.57 -10.60 10.89
CA ALA A 29 -4.29 -11.96 11.35
C ALA A 29 -4.84 -13.01 10.37
N THR A 30 -6.09 -12.82 9.94
CA THR A 30 -6.78 -13.68 8.97
C THR A 30 -6.10 -13.66 7.61
N HIS A 31 -5.60 -12.50 7.19
CA HIS A 31 -4.81 -12.38 5.96
C HIS A 31 -3.55 -13.23 6.01
N LYS A 32 -2.81 -13.18 7.12
CA LYS A 32 -1.58 -13.96 7.27
C LYS A 32 -1.86 -15.47 7.20
N SER A 33 -2.95 -15.93 7.80
CA SER A 33 -3.35 -17.34 7.67
C SER A 33 -3.76 -17.68 6.23
N LEU A 34 -4.50 -16.80 5.56
CA LEU A 34 -4.94 -17.02 4.18
C LEU A 34 -3.77 -17.06 3.20
N ASP A 35 -2.79 -16.17 3.37
CA ASP A 35 -1.57 -16.15 2.55
C ASP A 35 -0.77 -17.44 2.71
N VAL A 36 -0.60 -17.91 3.96
CA VAL A 36 0.08 -19.18 4.25
C VAL A 36 -0.68 -20.36 3.64
N GLU A 37 -2.01 -20.36 3.75
CA GLU A 37 -2.86 -21.39 3.16
C GLU A 37 -2.72 -21.41 1.63
N LEU A 38 -2.83 -20.26 0.96
CA LEU A 38 -2.72 -20.17 -0.50
C LEU A 38 -1.33 -20.58 -1.00
N GLN A 39 -0.28 -20.20 -0.27
CA GLN A 39 1.08 -20.62 -0.57
C GLN A 39 1.23 -22.14 -0.41
N GLN A 40 0.72 -22.73 0.67
CA GLN A 40 0.74 -24.18 0.89
C GLN A 40 -0.07 -24.94 -0.16
N GLN A 41 -1.24 -24.42 -0.55
CA GLN A 41 -2.07 -25.02 -1.62
C GLN A 41 -1.32 -25.03 -2.95
N TYR A 42 -0.62 -23.95 -3.29
CA TYR A 42 0.20 -23.87 -4.50
C TYR A 42 1.44 -24.79 -4.44
N GLU A 43 2.08 -24.91 -3.29
CA GLU A 43 3.22 -25.82 -3.10
C GLU A 43 2.80 -27.29 -3.17
N ALA A 44 1.63 -27.62 -2.62
CA ALA A 44 1.06 -28.97 -2.68
C ALA A 44 0.56 -29.34 -4.09
N ASP A 45 -0.05 -28.37 -4.79
CA ASP A 45 -0.53 -28.52 -6.16
C ASP A 45 -0.30 -27.22 -6.95
N PRO A 46 0.73 -27.15 -7.81
CA PRO A 46 1.04 -25.96 -8.61
C PRO A 46 0.12 -25.83 -9.83
N SER A 47 -1.18 -26.12 -9.65
CA SER A 47 -2.20 -25.92 -10.67
C SER A 47 -2.38 -24.44 -10.99
N GLN A 48 -2.90 -24.16 -12.18
CA GLN A 48 -3.14 -22.79 -12.63
C GLN A 48 -4.13 -22.04 -11.74
N THR A 49 -5.14 -22.72 -11.19
CA THR A 49 -6.09 -22.14 -10.25
C THR A 49 -5.37 -21.65 -8.98
N ASN A 50 -4.53 -22.50 -8.39
CA ASN A 50 -3.78 -22.13 -7.19
C ASN A 50 -2.77 -21.01 -7.48
N LYS A 51 -2.15 -21.03 -8.67
CA LYS A 51 -1.26 -19.95 -9.12
C LYS A 51 -1.99 -18.62 -9.31
N MET A 52 -3.21 -18.62 -9.87
CA MET A 52 -4.05 -17.42 -10.00
C MET A 52 -4.46 -16.86 -8.63
N ARG A 53 -4.90 -17.73 -7.71
CA ARG A 53 -5.28 -17.33 -6.35
C ARG A 53 -4.09 -16.75 -5.58
N LEU A 54 -2.93 -17.39 -5.65
CA LEU A 54 -1.70 -16.91 -5.04
C LEU A 54 -1.26 -15.57 -5.66
N ALA A 55 -1.27 -15.46 -6.99
CA ALA A 55 -0.94 -14.20 -7.66
C ALA A 55 -1.87 -13.07 -7.23
N LEU A 56 -3.18 -13.35 -7.08
CA LEU A 56 -4.16 -12.39 -6.57
C LEU A 56 -3.85 -11.95 -5.14
N ALA A 57 -3.57 -12.88 -4.23
CA ALA A 57 -3.22 -12.56 -2.84
C ALA A 57 -1.96 -11.69 -2.75
N LEU A 58 -0.93 -11.99 -3.53
CA LEU A 58 0.29 -11.19 -3.62
C LEU A 58 0.05 -9.75 -4.12
N THR A 59 -1.10 -9.49 -4.78
CA THR A 59 -1.45 -8.12 -5.15
C THR A 59 -2.07 -7.29 -4.04
N THR A 60 -2.57 -7.88 -2.95
CA THR A 60 -3.38 -7.18 -1.95
C THR A 60 -2.56 -6.11 -1.19
N PRO A 61 -2.98 -4.83 -1.19
CA PRO A 61 -2.29 -3.75 -0.50
C PRO A 61 -2.31 -3.87 1.02
N GLY A 62 -1.23 -3.46 1.69
CA GLY A 62 -1.21 -3.26 3.15
C GLY A 62 -0.64 -4.41 3.99
N HIS A 63 0.00 -5.41 3.36
CA HIS A 63 0.47 -6.61 4.05
C HIS A 63 1.95 -6.91 3.85
N SER A 64 2.53 -7.59 4.84
CA SER A 64 3.97 -7.91 4.89
C SER A 64 4.46 -8.85 3.77
N HIS A 65 3.55 -9.59 3.13
CA HIS A 65 3.84 -10.57 2.09
C HIS A 65 3.40 -10.13 0.69
N ALA A 66 2.86 -8.92 0.55
CA ALA A 66 2.47 -8.41 -0.75
C ALA A 66 3.72 -8.17 -1.62
N ASP A 67 3.77 -8.85 -2.75
CA ASP A 67 4.87 -8.78 -3.70
C ASP A 67 4.30 -8.63 -5.10
N LEU A 68 4.14 -7.37 -5.51
CA LEU A 68 3.62 -7.02 -6.83
C LEU A 68 4.51 -7.54 -7.97
N LEU A 69 5.83 -7.65 -7.74
CA LEU A 69 6.74 -8.12 -8.76
C LEU A 69 6.56 -9.62 -8.98
N LYS A 70 6.54 -10.39 -7.89
CA LYS A 70 6.27 -11.84 -7.93
C LYS A 70 4.88 -12.14 -8.48
N SER A 71 3.86 -11.36 -8.11
CA SER A 71 2.51 -11.49 -8.69
C SER A 71 2.52 -11.27 -10.22
N GLN A 72 3.18 -10.21 -10.68
CA GLN A 72 3.30 -9.92 -12.11
C GLN A 72 4.01 -11.06 -12.86
N GLN A 73 5.12 -11.57 -12.32
CA GLN A 73 5.82 -12.73 -12.89
C GLN A 73 4.91 -13.95 -13.00
N MET A 74 4.17 -14.28 -11.93
CA MET A 74 3.22 -15.40 -11.96
C MET A 74 2.12 -15.22 -13.01
N ILE A 75 1.62 -14.00 -13.20
CA ILE A 75 0.62 -13.67 -14.22
C ILE A 75 1.21 -13.81 -15.63
N ASP A 76 2.44 -13.32 -15.85
CA ASP A 76 3.13 -13.42 -17.14
C ASP A 76 3.42 -14.88 -17.50
N GLU A 77 3.83 -15.69 -16.53
CA GLU A 77 4.02 -17.14 -16.70
C GLU A 77 2.70 -17.85 -17.03
N LEU A 78 1.59 -17.49 -16.37
CA LEU A 78 0.26 -18.04 -16.67
C LEU A 78 -0.19 -17.73 -18.11
N GLN A 79 0.22 -16.58 -18.63
CA GLN A 79 -0.09 -16.15 -20.00
C GLN A 79 0.82 -16.79 -21.04
N ALA A 80 2.11 -16.95 -20.72
CA ALA A 80 3.08 -17.61 -21.59
C ALA A 80 2.74 -19.09 -21.80
N GLN A 81 2.07 -19.73 -20.84
CA GLN A 81 1.60 -21.12 -20.95
C GLN A 81 0.38 -21.31 -21.88
N ASN A 82 -0.16 -20.22 -22.44
CA ASN A 82 -1.00 -20.04 -23.65
C ASN A 82 -2.22 -20.97 -23.94
N GLU A 83 -2.49 -22.04 -23.19
CA GLU A 83 -3.58 -22.98 -23.50
C GLU A 83 -4.84 -22.86 -22.64
N SER A 84 -4.89 -22.03 -21.59
CA SER A 84 -6.05 -22.11 -20.67
C SER A 84 -6.36 -20.89 -19.81
N LEU A 85 -5.59 -19.80 -19.85
CA LEU A 85 -5.97 -18.59 -19.10
C LEU A 85 -6.97 -17.78 -19.93
N PRO A 86 -8.26 -17.70 -19.55
CA PRO A 86 -9.23 -16.93 -20.29
C PRO A 86 -8.84 -15.45 -20.31
N ARG A 87 -9.00 -14.79 -21.46
CA ARG A 87 -8.58 -13.40 -21.68
C ARG A 87 -9.16 -12.44 -20.64
N VAL A 88 -10.39 -12.69 -20.18
CA VAL A 88 -11.05 -11.87 -19.15
C VAL A 88 -10.31 -11.95 -17.81
N ILE A 89 -9.88 -13.14 -17.40
CA ILE A 89 -9.13 -13.35 -16.16
C ILE A 89 -7.75 -12.71 -16.26
N ALA A 90 -7.09 -12.86 -17.40
CA ALA A 90 -5.81 -12.21 -17.68
C ALA A 90 -5.89 -10.67 -17.56
N ILE A 91 -6.95 -10.06 -18.10
CA ILE A 91 -7.19 -8.62 -18.00
C ILE A 91 -7.43 -8.23 -16.53
N TYR A 92 -8.30 -8.95 -15.82
CA TYR A 92 -8.60 -8.68 -14.41
C TYR A 92 -7.34 -8.66 -13.54
N LEU A 93 -6.51 -9.71 -13.63
CA LEU A 93 -5.28 -9.82 -12.83
C LEU A 93 -4.27 -8.71 -13.16
N ARG A 94 -4.08 -8.35 -14.44
CA ARG A 94 -3.19 -7.26 -14.84
C ARG A 94 -3.69 -5.89 -14.36
N THR A 95 -4.99 -5.61 -14.52
CA THR A 95 -5.60 -4.38 -14.01
C THR A 95 -5.44 -4.28 -12.50
N ARG A 96 -5.51 -5.41 -11.79
CA ARG A 96 -5.27 -5.49 -10.34
C ARG A 96 -3.85 -5.06 -9.97
N VAL A 97 -2.83 -5.66 -10.60
CA VAL A 97 -1.43 -5.29 -10.35
C VAL A 97 -1.19 -3.81 -10.63
N ALA A 98 -1.72 -3.30 -11.75
CA ALA A 98 -1.57 -1.90 -12.13
C ALA A 98 -2.23 -0.95 -11.10
N ALA A 99 -3.45 -1.25 -10.67
CA ALA A 99 -4.17 -0.46 -9.66
C ALA A 99 -3.40 -0.46 -8.32
N ASN A 100 -2.96 -1.62 -7.86
CA ASN A 100 -2.27 -1.73 -6.57
C ASN A 100 -0.88 -1.08 -6.61
N LYS A 101 -0.16 -1.13 -7.74
CA LYS A 101 1.08 -0.37 -7.92
C LYS A 101 0.88 1.13 -7.72
N GLN A 102 -0.25 1.67 -8.20
CA GLN A 102 -0.61 3.07 -7.98
C GLN A 102 -0.94 3.34 -6.50
N THR A 103 -1.67 2.43 -5.84
CA THR A 103 -1.95 2.51 -4.39
C THR A 103 -0.67 2.59 -3.57
N TYR A 104 0.29 1.69 -3.77
CA TYR A 104 1.57 1.73 -3.06
C TYR A 104 2.37 3.01 -3.32
N ALA A 105 2.34 3.52 -4.55
CA ALA A 105 2.99 4.78 -4.88
C ALA A 105 2.33 5.96 -4.14
N LEU A 106 1.01 5.95 -3.98
CA LEU A 106 0.27 6.96 -3.22
C LEU A 106 0.54 6.84 -1.72
N GLU A 107 0.56 5.63 -1.16
CA GLU A 107 0.90 5.38 0.25
C GLU A 107 2.31 5.89 0.58
N GLY A 108 3.29 5.63 -0.30
CA GLY A 108 4.64 6.15 -0.16
C GLY A 108 4.68 7.68 -0.12
N LYS A 109 3.91 8.35 -1.00
CA LYS A 109 3.78 9.81 -1.01
C LYS A 109 3.12 10.34 0.26
N VAL A 110 2.04 9.71 0.72
CA VAL A 110 1.35 10.09 1.96
C VAL A 110 2.28 9.97 3.16
N LYS A 111 3.06 8.89 3.24
CA LYS A 111 4.05 8.69 4.31
C LYS A 111 5.13 9.78 4.29
N ALA A 112 5.66 10.10 3.11
CA ALA A 112 6.67 11.15 2.96
C ALA A 112 6.13 12.55 3.32
N LEU A 113 4.90 12.87 2.93
CA LEU A 113 4.23 14.12 3.30
C LEU A 113 3.95 14.18 4.81
N SER A 114 3.56 13.06 5.42
CA SER A 114 3.32 12.97 6.85
C SER A 114 4.59 13.21 7.67
N SER A 115 5.72 12.59 7.29
CA SER A 115 7.01 12.86 7.93
C SER A 115 7.46 14.30 7.74
N GLY A 116 7.32 14.84 6.52
CA GLY A 116 7.68 16.24 6.24
C GLY A 116 6.87 17.24 7.07
N ASN A 117 5.57 17.00 7.26
CA ASN A 117 4.74 17.83 8.14
C ASN A 117 5.16 17.75 9.61
N LYS A 118 5.59 16.57 10.07
CA LYS A 118 6.12 16.40 11.43
C LYS A 118 7.39 17.23 11.63
N ASP A 119 8.31 17.17 10.68
CA ASP A 119 9.57 17.91 10.72
C ASP A 119 9.33 19.43 10.66
N LEU A 120 8.41 19.88 9.79
CA LEU A 120 8.01 21.29 9.70
C LEU A 120 7.37 21.78 11.00
N ASN A 121 6.50 20.99 11.62
CA ASN A 121 5.92 21.34 12.91
C ASN A 121 6.98 21.45 14.01
N GLN A 122 7.98 20.58 14.01
CA GLN A 122 9.10 20.68 14.95
C GLN A 122 9.90 21.97 14.74
N GLN A 123 10.23 22.31 13.48
CA GLN A 123 10.92 23.55 13.15
C GLN A 123 10.12 24.79 13.59
N LEU A 124 8.80 24.77 13.41
CA LEU A 124 7.91 25.85 13.83
C LEU A 124 7.97 26.06 15.35
N GLU A 125 7.97 24.98 16.14
CA GLU A 125 8.08 25.06 17.60
C GLU A 125 9.46 25.56 18.04
N GLU A 126 10.54 25.15 17.37
CA GLU A 126 11.88 25.66 17.63
C GLU A 126 11.98 27.17 17.34
N VAL A 127 11.45 27.64 16.21
CA VAL A 127 11.42 29.07 15.87
C VAL A 127 10.58 29.87 16.86
N LYS A 128 9.41 29.38 17.27
CA LYS A 128 8.59 30.02 18.31
C LYS A 128 9.35 30.15 19.64
N ALA A 129 10.08 29.11 20.04
CA ALA A 129 10.90 29.14 21.25
C ALA A 129 12.02 30.17 21.14
N GLN A 130 12.68 30.29 19.99
CA GLN A 130 13.69 31.32 19.73
C GLN A 130 13.12 32.73 19.80
N ILE A 131 11.96 32.98 19.18
CA ILE A 131 11.27 34.27 19.26
C ILE A 131 10.98 34.64 20.72
N LYS A 132 10.44 33.70 21.50
CA LYS A 132 10.14 33.91 22.92
C LYS A 132 11.41 34.25 23.73
N ALA A 133 12.53 33.59 23.44
CA ALA A 133 13.81 33.86 24.07
C ALA A 133 14.32 35.27 23.72
N LEU A 134 14.25 35.67 22.45
CA LEU A 134 14.62 37.02 22.00
C LEU A 134 13.76 38.09 22.67
N THR A 135 12.44 37.92 22.73
CA THR A 135 11.54 38.85 23.44
C THR A 135 11.87 38.96 24.92
N ALA A 136 12.23 37.86 25.59
CA ALA A 136 12.66 37.90 26.99
C ALA A 136 13.99 38.66 27.17
N ILE A 137 14.91 38.55 26.21
CA ILE A 137 16.17 39.32 26.19
C ILE A 137 15.86 40.81 26.01
N GLU A 138 15.01 41.19 25.05
CA GLU A 138 14.59 42.59 24.82
C GLU A 138 14.00 43.22 26.09
N GLN A 139 13.06 42.53 26.74
CA GLN A 139 12.47 43.00 27.99
C GLN A 139 13.50 43.17 29.12
N ASN A 140 14.49 42.29 29.19
CA ASN A 140 15.56 42.40 30.18
C ASN A 140 16.52 43.54 29.85
N LEU A 141 16.81 43.80 28.57
CA LEU A 141 17.61 44.94 28.13
C LEU A 141 16.92 46.28 28.44
N GLU A 142 15.61 46.40 28.19
CA GLU A 142 14.83 47.59 28.58
C GLU A 142 14.89 47.84 30.09
N LYS A 143 14.77 46.78 30.90
CA LYS A 143 14.83 46.87 32.37
C LYS A 143 16.22 47.20 32.91
N THR A 144 17.27 46.69 32.27
CA THR A 144 18.66 46.92 32.70
C THR A 144 19.26 48.22 32.17
N ASN A 145 18.59 48.86 31.21
CA ASN A 145 19.00 50.15 30.66
C ASN A 145 17.92 51.25 30.88
N PRO A 146 17.50 51.55 32.12
CA PRO A 146 16.48 52.57 32.40
C PRO A 146 16.95 54.02 32.12
N ARG A 147 18.16 54.22 31.56
CA ARG A 147 18.92 55.47 31.68
C ARG A 147 18.96 56.36 30.43
N THR A 148 18.15 56.08 29.41
CA THR A 148 17.96 57.00 28.26
C THR A 148 16.51 57.40 28.00
N ALA A 149 15.54 56.93 28.77
CA ALA A 149 14.14 57.37 28.68
C ALA A 149 13.84 58.66 29.48
N GLY A 150 14.85 59.26 30.14
CA GLY A 150 14.68 60.40 31.02
C GLY A 150 15.91 61.32 31.07
N ALA A 151 16.36 61.82 29.91
CA ALA A 151 17.32 62.91 29.86
C ALA A 151 17.01 63.85 28.69
N ARG A 152 16.16 64.84 29.00
CA ARG A 152 15.89 66.11 28.28
C ARG A 152 15.19 66.06 26.93
#